data_AF-A0A3S3QC67-F1
#
_entry.id   AF-A0A3S3QC67-F1
#
_cell.length_a   1.000
_cell.length_b   1.000
_cell.length_c   1.000
_cell.angle_alpha   90.00
_cell.angle_beta   90.00
_cell.angle_gamma   90.00
#
_symmetry.space_group_name_H-M   'P 1'
#
loop_
_entity.id
_entity.type
_entity.pdbx_description
1 polymer ?
#
loop_
_entity_poly.entity_id
_entity_poly.type
_entity_poly.pdbx_seq_one_letter_code
_entity_poly.pdbx_strand_id
1 'polypeptide(L)' 'MNPPQGGISKEQWVELFEATGLNEATMQRWHQLFEARYPEGHASFLTWLGESAQEVERIRRWSRESATGQE' A
#
# COMPACT_ATOMS: atom_id res chain seq x y z
N MET A 1 -2.06 22.88 -3.75
CA MET A 1 -2.67 21.56 -4.02
C MET A 1 -1.75 20.80 -4.96
N ASN A 2 -1.42 19.56 -4.63
CA ASN A 2 -0.56 18.68 -5.43
C ASN A 2 -1.21 18.36 -6.80
N PRO A 3 -0.43 18.19 -7.88
CA PRO A 3 -0.96 17.71 -9.16
C PRO A 3 -1.27 16.20 -9.05
N PRO A 4 -2.04 15.62 -9.99
CA PRO A 4 -1.33 14.88 -11.03
C PRO A 4 -1.89 15.11 -12.45
N GLN A 5 -0.99 15.34 -13.40
CA GLN A 5 -1.26 15.12 -14.81
C GLN A 5 -0.80 13.69 -15.13
N GLY A 6 -1.73 12.72 -15.07
CA GLY A 6 -1.58 11.39 -15.69
C GLY A 6 -1.44 10.14 -14.80
N GLY A 7 -1.44 10.24 -13.46
CA GLY A 7 -1.31 9.07 -12.55
C GLY A 7 -2.54 8.85 -11.65
N ILE A 8 -2.70 7.63 -11.12
CA ILE A 8 -3.74 7.30 -10.12
C ILE A 8 -3.28 7.78 -8.74
N SER A 9 -4.12 8.52 -8.02
CA SER A 9 -3.85 8.88 -6.62
C SER A 9 -4.07 7.70 -5.68
N LYS A 10 -3.51 7.74 -4.46
CA LYS A 10 -3.78 6.76 -3.40
C LYS A 10 -5.28 6.56 -3.17
N GLU A 11 -6.07 7.64 -3.09
CA GLU A 11 -7.51 7.56 -2.85
C GLU A 11 -8.22 6.82 -3.98
N GLN A 12 -7.86 7.10 -5.24
CA GLN A 12 -8.41 6.42 -6.41
C GLN A 12 -7.98 4.95 -6.45
N TRP A 13 -6.75 4.64 -6.05
CA TRP A 13 -6.28 3.26 -5.96
C TRP A 13 -7.05 2.47 -4.89
N VAL A 14 -7.26 3.07 -3.71
CA VAL A 14 -8.09 2.50 -2.64
C VAL A 14 -9.54 2.31 -3.11
N GLU A 15 -10.12 3.31 -3.77
CA GLU A 15 -11.48 3.23 -4.33
C GLU A 15 -11.63 2.07 -5.32
N LEU A 16 -10.65 1.89 -6.23
CA LEU A 16 -10.64 0.73 -7.14
C LEU A 16 -10.49 -0.59 -6.37
N PHE A 17 -9.65 -0.64 -5.35
CA PHE A 17 -9.47 -1.81 -4.50
C PHE A 17 -10.78 -2.21 -3.81
N GLU A 18 -11.46 -1.24 -3.18
CA GLU A 18 -12.75 -1.45 -2.53
C GLU A 18 -13.84 -1.84 -3.52
N ALA A 19 -13.89 -1.19 -4.69
CA ALA A 19 -14.86 -1.48 -5.75
C ALA A 19 -14.72 -2.92 -6.31
N THR A 20 -13.51 -3.51 -6.23
CA THR A 20 -13.30 -4.93 -6.59
C THR A 20 -13.71 -5.92 -5.50
N GLY A 21 -14.15 -5.43 -4.34
CA GLY A 21 -14.57 -6.25 -3.19
C GLY A 21 -13.43 -6.67 -2.26
N LEU A 22 -12.26 -6.02 -2.36
CA LEU A 22 -11.14 -6.25 -1.45
C LEU A 22 -11.40 -5.45 -0.16
N ASN A 23 -11.83 -6.16 0.88
CA ASN A 23 -12.00 -5.58 2.21
C ASN A 23 -10.64 -5.21 2.87
N GLU A 24 -10.68 -4.48 3.98
CA GLU A 24 -9.49 -4.07 4.74
C GLU A 24 -8.56 -5.26 5.09
N ALA A 25 -9.14 -6.41 5.44
CA ALA A 25 -8.36 -7.62 5.75
C ALA A 25 -7.58 -8.14 4.54
N THR A 26 -8.16 -8.04 3.34
CA THR A 26 -7.49 -8.46 2.10
C THR A 26 -6.44 -7.43 1.68
N MET A 27 -6.70 -6.14 1.88
CA MET A 27 -5.71 -5.09 1.66
C MET A 27 -4.50 -5.29 2.59
N GLN A 28 -4.72 -5.59 3.87
CA GLN A 28 -3.66 -5.90 4.81
C GLN A 28 -2.85 -7.13 4.39
N ARG A 29 -3.52 -8.20 3.97
CA ARG A 29 -2.84 -9.40 3.45
C ARG A 29 -2.04 -9.10 2.17
N TRP A 30 -2.55 -8.25 1.29
CA TRP A 30 -1.84 -7.81 0.09
C TRP A 30 -0.57 -7.07 0.44
N HIS A 31 -0.62 -6.11 1.36
CA HIS A 31 0.54 -5.37 1.84
C HIS A 31 1.59 -6.28 2.48
N GLN A 32 1.17 -7.27 3.29
CA GLN A 32 2.08 -8.28 3.85
C GLN A 32 2.80 -9.09 2.77
N LEU A 33 2.04 -9.62 1.80
CA LEU A 33 2.60 -10.43 0.72
C LEU A 33 3.52 -9.61 -0.17
N PHE A 34 3.17 -8.35 -0.43
CA PHE A 34 3.96 -7.46 -1.26
C PHE A 34 5.27 -7.06 -0.57
N GLU A 35 5.22 -6.68 0.71
CA GLU A 35 6.42 -6.38 1.49
C GLU A 35 7.32 -7.61 1.67
N ALA A 36 6.74 -8.80 1.88
CA ALA A 36 7.51 -10.02 2.07
C ALA A 36 8.19 -10.51 0.78
N ARG A 37 7.54 -10.34 -0.38
CA ARG A 37 8.07 -10.84 -1.67
C ARG A 37 8.87 -9.79 -2.43
N TYR A 38 8.49 -8.52 -2.35
CA TYR A 38 9.07 -7.43 -3.13
C TYR A 38 9.15 -6.13 -2.30
N PRO A 39 9.96 -6.09 -1.22
CA PRO A 39 10.03 -4.94 -0.32
C PRO A 39 10.45 -3.64 -1.03
N GLU A 40 11.37 -3.71 -1.99
CA GLU A 40 11.81 -2.55 -2.78
C GLU A 40 10.74 -2.11 -3.79
N GLY A 41 10.01 -3.07 -4.38
CA GLY A 41 8.90 -2.80 -5.27
C GLY A 41 7.73 -2.14 -4.56
N HIS A 42 7.44 -2.57 -3.33
CA HIS A 42 6.41 -1.99 -2.48
C HIS A 42 6.74 -0.53 -2.11
N ALA A 43 7.99 -0.25 -1.69
CA ALA A 43 8.44 1.11 -1.41
C ALA A 43 8.36 2.03 -2.65
N SER A 44 8.78 1.52 -3.81
CA SER A 44 8.73 2.25 -5.08
C SER A 44 7.30 2.54 -5.52
N PHE A 45 6.38 1.61 -5.31
CA PHE A 45 4.96 1.77 -5.62
C PHE A 45 4.29 2.86 -4.77
N LEU A 46 4.53 2.86 -3.45
CA LEU A 46 3.99 3.88 -2.55
C LEU A 46 4.56 5.27 -2.88
N THR A 47 5.84 5.34 -3.23
CA THR A 47 6.48 6.59 -3.68
C THR A 47 5.85 7.09 -4.99
N TRP A 48 5.54 6.19 -5.92
CA TRP A 48 4.85 6.51 -7.17
C TRP A 48 3.41 6.98 -6.95
N LEU A 49 2.72 6.44 -5.94
CA LEU A 49 1.39 6.92 -5.51
C LEU A 49 1.44 8.31 -4.85
N GLY A 50 2.63 8.88 -4.63
CA GLY A 50 2.82 10.20 -4.01
C GLY A 50 2.99 10.17 -2.50
N GLU A 51 3.14 8.99 -1.89
CA GLU A 51 3.39 8.89 -0.45
C GLU A 51 4.79 9.41 -0.11
N SER A 52 4.89 10.18 0.98
CA SER A 52 6.18 10.66 1.48
C SER A 52 7.01 9.51 2.06
N ALA A 53 8.34 9.62 2.04
CA ALA A 53 9.23 8.58 2.58
C ALA A 53 8.90 8.16 4.04
N GLN A 54 8.43 9.09 4.88
CA GLN A 54 7.96 8.79 6.24
C GLN A 54 6.71 7.91 6.26
N GLU A 55 5.78 8.14 5.32
CA GLU A 55 4.55 7.37 5.19
C GLU A 55 4.83 5.99 4.58
N VAL A 56 5.72 5.92 3.59
CA VAL A 56 6.23 4.66 3.04
C VAL A 56 6.80 3.78 4.15
N GLU A 57 7.70 4.29 4.98
CA GLU A 57 8.29 3.51 6.08
C GLU A 57 7.26 3.08 7.13
N ARG A 58 6.26 3.93 7.44
CA ARG A 58 5.14 3.56 8.31
C ARG A 58 4.33 2.41 7.75
N ILE A 59 3.92 2.48 6.48
CA ILE A 59 3.15 1.43 5.81
C ILE A 59 3.95 0.14 5.73
N ARG A 60 5.24 0.20 5.40
CA ARG A 60 6.13 -0.97 5.35
C ARG A 60 6.28 -1.62 6.72
N ARG A 61 6.44 -0.83 7.78
CA ARG A 61 6.48 -1.36 9.15
C ARG A 61 5.16 -2.04 9.53
N TRP A 62 4.03 -1.38 9.29
CA TRP A 62 2.71 -1.95 9.53
C TRP A 62 2.49 -3.25 8.74
N SER A 63 2.96 -3.31 7.50
CA SER A 63 2.89 -4.49 6.64
C SER A 63 3.67 -5.67 7.21
N ARG A 64 4.80 -5.41 7.89
CA ARG A 64 5.60 -6.46 8.56
C ARG A 64 5.00 -6.89 9.89
N GLU A 65 4.54 -5.94 10.71
CA GLU A 65 3.99 -6.23 12.04
C GLU A 65 2.64 -6.96 11.97
N SER A 66 1.82 -6.62 10.98
CA SER A 66 0.53 -7.27 10.77
C SER A 66 0.65 -8.75 10.35
N ALA A 67 1.79 -9.16 9.77
CA ALA A 67 2.01 -10.54 9.34
C ALA A 67 2.13 -11.53 10.52
N THR A 68 2.39 -11.02 11.73
CA THR A 68 2.68 -11.81 12.93
C THR A 68 1.41 -12.18 13.73
N GLY A 69 0.22 -12.07 13.15
CA GLY A 69 -1.06 -12.25 13.85
C GLY A 69 -2.00 -13.33 13.29
N GLN A 70 -1.49 -14.31 12.56
CA GLN A 70 -2.28 -15.50 12.16
C GLN A 70 -1.66 -16.76 12.78
N GLU A 71 -1.99 -17.02 14.04
CA GLU A 71 -1.92 -18.33 14.71
C GLU A 71 -3.26 -18.62 15.40
#